data_AF-A0A9J9KMX7-F1
#
_entry.id   AF-A0A9J9KMX7-F1
#
_cell.length_a   1.000
_cell.length_b   1.000
_cell.length_c   1.000
_cell.angle_alpha   90.00
_cell.angle_beta   90.00
_cell.angle_gamma   90.00
#
_symmetry.space_group_name_H-M   'P 1'
#
loop_
_entity.id
_entity.type
_entity.pdbx_description
1 polymer ?
#
loop_
_entity_poly.entity_id
_entity_poly.type
_entity_poly.pdbx_seq_one_letter_code
_entity_poly.pdbx_strand_id
1 'polypeptide(L)'
;MKKEGSLLLSDYAAEIAATDVLNPNDFNPVLQGLYGEVGGIMATAKKSVRERTAYPGFKKAAEEEFGDTLWYLAAICRRLQIPLEEIFSEAANHGNFKNVGAASDITEGALAYIAVPVAATASLDATLVRLGQSAAALLGSTPARADLIAFARAYLDAIHAAELAFSEVARGNLRKARGAFLEPQAEDLAGLDFDSEFGIEEQLPRDFKIRVNQRGSGKSYLQWKGVFIGDPLTDNIADRDGYRFHDVFHFAYAAILHWSPVMRALIKHKRKSNPKYDEEQDSGRAIVVEEGLSAWIFSRAKELNFFENQEKVSLGVLKTIGEFVSGYEVEKCPLKLWEKAILDGYAVFRQLKENQGGWIIGNREQRTIKYMPLESEK
;
A
#
# COMPACT_ATOMS: atom_id res chain seq x y z
N MET A 1 19.76 -13.12 8.26
CA MET A 1 18.37 -12.90 8.69
C MET A 1 18.39 -11.92 9.85
N LYS A 2 18.05 -10.63 9.63
CA LYS A 2 17.72 -9.76 10.76
C LYS A 2 16.43 -10.34 11.35
N LYS A 3 16.53 -11.02 12.49
CA LYS A 3 15.34 -11.30 13.32
C LYS A 3 14.95 -9.94 13.88
N GLU A 4 13.95 -9.31 13.29
CA GLU A 4 13.35 -8.09 13.85
C GLU A 4 12.77 -8.49 15.22
N GLY A 5 13.35 -7.97 16.30
CA GLY A 5 13.16 -8.54 17.64
C GLY A 5 11.84 -8.15 18.32
N SER A 6 11.84 -7.49 19.47
CA SER A 6 10.60 -7.10 20.15
C SER A 6 10.08 -5.78 19.58
N LEU A 7 8.76 -5.61 19.53
CA LEU A 7 8.10 -4.34 19.23
C LEU A 7 7.28 -3.94 20.45
N LEU A 8 7.54 -2.75 21.00
CA LEU A 8 6.73 -2.24 22.10
C LEU A 8 5.38 -1.76 21.56
N LEU A 9 4.30 -2.08 22.30
CA LEU A 9 2.95 -1.62 21.95
C LEU A 9 2.81 -0.10 22.09
N SER A 10 3.58 0.52 22.99
CA SER A 10 3.69 1.97 23.11
C SER A 10 4.25 2.60 21.84
N ASP A 11 5.31 2.01 21.28
CA ASP A 11 5.97 2.50 20.06
C ASP A 11 5.03 2.33 18.87
N TYR A 12 4.39 1.15 18.74
CA TYR A 12 3.34 0.93 17.74
C TYR A 12 2.22 1.98 17.85
N ALA A 13 1.69 2.22 19.06
CA ALA A 13 0.60 3.16 19.29
C ALA A 13 1.00 4.60 18.94
N ALA A 14 2.25 4.99 19.22
CA ALA A 14 2.79 6.30 18.89
C ALA A 14 2.97 6.46 17.37
N GLU A 15 3.58 5.49 16.69
CA GLU A 15 3.88 5.59 15.27
C GLU A 15 2.63 5.49 14.37
N ILE A 16 1.59 4.79 14.83
CA ILE A 16 0.34 4.64 14.08
C ILE A 16 -0.60 5.84 14.25
N ALA A 17 -0.40 6.68 15.26
CA ALA A 17 -1.32 7.74 15.63
C ALA A 17 -1.61 8.72 14.49
N ALA A 18 -0.59 9.12 13.73
CA ALA A 18 -0.74 10.05 12.60
C ALA A 18 -1.52 9.48 11.41
N THR A 19 -1.73 8.16 11.35
CA THR A 19 -2.52 7.50 10.30
C THR A 19 -4.03 7.55 10.58
N ASP A 20 -4.44 7.93 11.80
CA ASP A 20 -5.84 8.10 12.20
C ASP A 20 -6.41 9.39 11.62
N VAL A 21 -6.90 9.28 10.40
CA VAL A 21 -7.54 10.38 9.67
C VAL A 21 -9.02 10.56 10.04
N LEU A 22 -9.54 9.78 10.99
CA LEU A 22 -10.94 9.84 11.43
C LEU A 22 -11.11 10.93 12.50
N ASN A 23 -12.35 11.40 12.68
CA ASN A 23 -12.65 12.41 13.69
C ASN A 23 -12.25 11.90 15.10
N PRO A 24 -11.40 12.61 15.87
CA PRO A 24 -10.93 12.17 17.18
C PRO A 24 -12.03 12.18 18.25
N ASN A 25 -13.17 12.82 18.00
CA ASN A 25 -14.30 12.85 18.94
C ASN A 25 -15.41 11.86 18.59
N ASP A 26 -15.29 11.15 17.46
CA ASP A 26 -16.31 10.18 17.01
C ASP A 26 -15.84 8.74 17.23
N PHE A 27 -16.64 8.00 18.00
CA PHE A 27 -16.40 6.59 18.28
C PHE A 27 -17.03 5.68 17.23
N ASN A 28 -18.14 6.08 16.62
CA ASN A 28 -18.94 5.16 15.80
C ASN A 28 -18.17 4.61 14.58
N PRO A 29 -17.46 5.42 13.78
CA PRO A 29 -16.69 4.91 12.65
C PRO A 29 -15.61 3.91 13.05
N VAL A 30 -14.96 4.15 14.19
CA VAL A 30 -13.85 3.31 14.68
C VAL A 30 -14.37 1.98 15.22
N LEU A 31 -15.50 2.00 15.95
CA LEU A 31 -16.14 0.80 16.47
C LEU A 31 -16.74 -0.06 15.34
N GLN A 32 -17.38 0.58 14.36
CA GLN A 32 -17.89 -0.10 13.17
C GLN A 32 -16.73 -0.69 12.33
N GLY A 33 -15.64 0.05 12.19
CA GLY A 33 -14.42 -0.42 11.55
C GLY A 33 -13.86 -1.66 12.24
N LEU A 34 -13.60 -1.59 13.55
CA LEU A 34 -13.14 -2.73 14.36
C LEU A 34 -14.03 -3.96 14.18
N TYR A 35 -15.34 -3.78 14.27
CA TYR A 35 -16.30 -4.86 14.09
C TYR A 35 -16.24 -5.47 12.67
N GLY A 36 -16.08 -4.61 11.65
CA GLY A 36 -15.92 -5.02 10.26
C GLY A 36 -14.67 -5.87 10.03
N GLU A 37 -13.51 -5.43 10.52
CA GLU A 37 -12.24 -6.18 10.40
C GLU A 37 -12.31 -7.52 11.14
N VAL A 38 -12.94 -7.57 12.31
CA VAL A 38 -13.20 -8.85 13.02
C VAL A 38 -14.04 -9.79 12.17
N GLY A 39 -15.07 -9.27 11.48
CA GLY A 39 -15.82 -10.03 10.49
C GLY A 39 -14.96 -10.54 9.33
N GLY A 40 -13.98 -9.74 8.88
CA GLY A 40 -12.99 -10.11 7.87
C GLY A 40 -12.05 -11.23 8.33
N ILE A 41 -11.56 -11.20 9.57
CA ILE A 41 -10.79 -12.30 10.19
C ILE A 41 -11.61 -13.60 10.13
N MET A 42 -12.87 -13.55 10.57
CA MET A 42 -13.76 -14.73 10.59
C MET A 42 -14.03 -15.27 9.18
N ALA A 43 -14.25 -14.38 8.21
CA ALA A 43 -14.46 -14.76 6.81
C ALA A 43 -13.22 -15.44 6.23
N THR A 44 -12.03 -14.93 6.53
CA THR A 44 -10.75 -15.46 6.06
C THR A 44 -10.44 -16.83 6.69
N ALA A 45 -10.68 -16.99 7.99
CA ALA A 45 -10.57 -18.28 8.68
C ALA A 45 -11.51 -19.35 8.11
N LYS A 46 -12.77 -19.00 7.84
CA LYS A 46 -13.73 -19.91 7.21
C LYS A 46 -13.28 -20.37 5.82
N LYS A 47 -12.72 -19.45 5.01
CA LYS A 47 -12.18 -19.79 3.67
C LYS A 47 -11.04 -20.79 3.78
N SER A 48 -10.10 -20.61 4.70
CA SER A 48 -8.99 -21.55 4.95
C SER A 48 -9.46 -22.96 5.29
N VAL A 49 -10.42 -23.09 6.22
CA VAL A 49 -10.97 -24.40 6.61
C VAL A 49 -11.69 -25.08 5.43
N ARG A 50 -12.43 -24.30 4.62
CA ARG A 50 -13.18 -24.80 3.46
C ARG A 50 -12.28 -25.20 2.28
N GLU A 51 -11.29 -24.38 1.97
CA GLU A 51 -10.53 -24.45 0.71
C GLU A 51 -9.16 -25.11 0.86
N ARG A 52 -8.68 -25.31 2.10
CA ARG A 52 -7.42 -26.00 2.45
C ARG A 52 -6.25 -25.50 1.59
N THR A 53 -5.60 -26.38 0.83
CA THR A 53 -4.44 -26.08 -0.01
C THR A 53 -4.75 -25.15 -1.20
N ALA A 54 -6.02 -24.91 -1.52
CA ALA A 54 -6.42 -23.99 -2.58
C ALA A 54 -6.42 -22.51 -2.15
N TYR A 55 -6.21 -22.21 -0.85
CA TYR A 55 -6.11 -20.86 -0.32
C TYR A 55 -4.74 -20.61 0.35
N PRO A 56 -3.63 -20.56 -0.42
CA PRO A 56 -2.28 -20.39 0.12
C PRO A 56 -2.05 -19.03 0.82
N GLY A 57 -2.97 -18.08 0.65
CA GLY A 57 -2.91 -16.73 1.21
C GLY A 57 -3.53 -16.54 2.60
N PHE A 58 -4.07 -17.60 3.23
CA PHE A 58 -4.78 -17.50 4.51
C PHE A 58 -4.02 -16.68 5.56
N LYS A 59 -2.76 -17.06 5.81
CA LYS A 59 -1.97 -16.49 6.91
C LYS A 59 -1.74 -15.00 6.70
N LYS A 60 -1.43 -14.59 5.47
CA LYS A 60 -1.19 -13.19 5.09
C LYS A 60 -2.47 -12.35 5.16
N ALA A 61 -3.59 -12.89 4.66
CA ALA A 61 -4.88 -12.22 4.76
C ALA A 61 -5.33 -12.09 6.22
N ALA A 62 -5.20 -13.14 7.02
CA ALA A 62 -5.53 -13.07 8.45
C ALA A 62 -4.62 -12.07 9.19
N GLU A 63 -3.31 -12.09 8.96
CA GLU A 63 -2.36 -11.12 9.52
C GLU A 63 -2.77 -9.68 9.19
N GLU A 64 -3.23 -9.44 7.96
CA GLU A 64 -3.71 -8.12 7.54
C GLU A 64 -4.94 -7.66 8.35
N GLU A 65 -5.96 -8.51 8.47
CA GLU A 65 -7.23 -8.22 9.16
C GLU A 65 -7.03 -8.10 10.68
N PHE A 66 -6.16 -8.94 11.28
CA PHE A 66 -5.73 -8.78 12.67
C PHE A 66 -4.99 -7.46 12.89
N GLY A 67 -4.18 -7.05 11.91
CA GLY A 67 -3.46 -5.79 11.93
C GLY A 67 -4.41 -4.58 11.90
N ASP A 68 -5.41 -4.59 11.03
CA ASP A 68 -6.41 -3.52 10.95
C ASP A 68 -7.28 -3.47 12.21
N THR A 69 -7.62 -4.64 12.76
CA THR A 69 -8.29 -4.72 14.06
C THR A 69 -7.46 -4.07 15.18
N LEU A 70 -6.14 -4.29 15.22
CA LEU A 70 -5.24 -3.65 16.17
C LEU A 70 -5.21 -2.12 15.98
N TRP A 71 -5.20 -1.67 14.73
CA TRP A 71 -5.24 -0.25 14.38
C TRP A 71 -6.49 0.44 14.95
N TYR A 72 -7.66 -0.17 14.77
CA TYR A 72 -8.90 0.37 15.32
C TYR A 72 -8.93 0.32 16.84
N LEU A 73 -8.40 -0.74 17.48
CA LEU A 73 -8.28 -0.80 18.94
C LEU A 73 -7.40 0.33 19.46
N ALA A 74 -6.26 0.60 18.82
CA ALA A 74 -5.38 1.72 19.15
C ALA A 74 -6.10 3.07 18.98
N ALA A 75 -6.93 3.21 17.93
CA ALA A 75 -7.74 4.39 17.69
C ALA A 75 -8.82 4.62 18.75
N ILE A 76 -9.45 3.55 19.27
CA ILE A 76 -10.39 3.64 20.40
C ILE A 76 -9.65 4.06 21.67
N CYS A 77 -8.52 3.42 21.96
CA CYS A 77 -7.69 3.71 23.13
C CYS A 77 -7.24 5.19 23.16
N ARG A 78 -6.81 5.74 22.01
CA ARG A 78 -6.47 7.17 21.87
C ARG A 78 -7.64 8.09 22.21
N ARG A 79 -8.86 7.79 21.73
CA ARG A 79 -10.07 8.58 22.01
C ARG A 79 -10.46 8.57 23.49
N LEU A 80 -10.17 7.47 24.18
CA LEU A 80 -10.40 7.32 25.62
C LEU A 80 -9.23 7.80 26.48
N GLN A 81 -8.12 8.22 25.87
CA GLN A 81 -6.88 8.56 26.57
C GLN A 81 -6.34 7.42 27.46
N ILE A 82 -6.51 6.18 27.01
CA ILE A 82 -5.98 4.99 27.68
C ILE A 82 -4.78 4.47 26.87
N PRO A 83 -3.60 4.25 27.46
CA PRO A 83 -2.48 3.65 26.75
C PRO A 83 -2.81 2.23 26.25
N LEU A 84 -2.46 1.94 24.99
CA LEU A 84 -2.72 0.63 24.39
C LEU A 84 -2.00 -0.49 25.14
N GLU A 85 -0.77 -0.24 25.60
CA GLU A 85 0.00 -1.23 26.36
C GLU A 85 -0.67 -1.64 27.68
N GLU A 86 -1.41 -0.73 28.35
CA GLU A 86 -2.12 -1.06 29.59
C GLU A 86 -3.25 -2.05 29.34
N ILE A 87 -4.03 -1.84 28.26
CA ILE A 87 -5.12 -2.74 27.88
C ILE A 87 -4.60 -4.16 27.63
N PHE A 88 -3.50 -4.29 26.87
CA PHE A 88 -2.91 -5.59 26.59
C PHE A 88 -2.23 -6.22 27.82
N SER A 89 -1.59 -5.41 28.66
CA SER A 89 -0.98 -5.89 29.91
C SER A 89 -2.03 -6.51 30.82
N GLU A 90 -3.17 -5.86 31.02
CA GLU A 90 -4.27 -6.39 31.83
C GLU A 90 -5.01 -7.54 31.15
N ALA A 91 -5.15 -7.50 29.82
CA ALA A 91 -5.72 -8.59 29.06
C ALA A 91 -4.92 -9.88 29.24
N ALA A 92 -3.59 -9.79 29.31
CA ALA A 92 -2.67 -10.90 29.48
C ALA A 92 -2.41 -11.27 30.96
N ASN A 93 -2.65 -10.37 31.92
CA ASN A 93 -2.36 -10.61 33.33
C ASN A 93 -3.54 -11.27 34.07
N HIS A 94 -3.77 -12.57 33.81
CA HIS A 94 -4.78 -13.36 34.54
C HIS A 94 -4.46 -14.85 34.53
N GLY A 95 -5.23 -15.65 35.29
CA GLY A 95 -4.97 -17.07 35.51
C GLY A 95 -4.91 -17.99 34.28
N ASN A 96 -5.26 -17.53 33.07
CA ASN A 96 -5.12 -18.35 31.85
C ASN A 96 -3.79 -18.11 31.13
N PHE A 97 -2.97 -17.16 31.57
CA PHE A 97 -1.63 -16.92 31.06
C PHE A 97 -0.59 -17.14 32.17
N LYS A 98 0.57 -17.65 31.79
CA LYS A 98 1.77 -17.67 32.61
C LYS A 98 2.81 -16.73 32.01
N ASN A 99 3.59 -16.09 32.86
CA ASN A 99 4.70 -15.25 32.42
C ASN A 99 5.96 -16.12 32.27
N VAL A 100 6.58 -16.05 31.10
CA VAL A 100 7.86 -16.69 30.79
C VAL A 100 8.88 -15.61 30.49
N GLY A 101 10.03 -15.64 31.15
CA GLY A 101 11.11 -14.69 30.89
C GLY A 101 11.82 -14.98 29.55
N ALA A 102 12.15 -13.94 28.81
CA ALA A 102 12.97 -13.99 27.61
C ALA A 102 14.03 -12.89 27.64
N ALA A 103 15.21 -13.18 27.08
CA ALA A 103 16.22 -12.15 26.86
C ALA A 103 15.67 -11.11 25.88
N SER A 104 15.66 -9.84 26.30
CA SER A 104 15.13 -8.76 25.48
C SER A 104 16.23 -8.17 24.60
N ASP A 105 15.81 -7.66 23.45
CA ASP A 105 16.61 -6.94 22.47
C ASP A 105 16.42 -5.41 22.56
N ILE A 106 15.68 -4.94 23.55
CA ILE A 106 15.50 -3.52 23.87
C ILE A 106 16.65 -3.09 24.77
N THR A 107 17.38 -2.04 24.38
CA THR A 107 18.64 -1.66 25.06
C THR A 107 18.41 -1.26 26.51
N GLU A 108 17.27 -0.65 26.81
CA GLU A 108 16.88 -0.19 28.14
C GLU A 108 16.32 -1.31 29.03
N GLY A 109 15.96 -2.47 28.47
CA GLY A 109 15.31 -3.56 29.19
C GLY A 109 16.03 -4.89 29.00
N ALA A 110 16.66 -5.43 30.05
CA ALA A 110 17.43 -6.68 29.93
C ALA A 110 16.56 -7.96 29.82
N LEU A 111 15.34 -7.95 30.37
CA LEU A 111 14.45 -9.10 30.45
C LEU A 111 13.03 -8.71 30.03
N ALA A 112 12.45 -9.46 29.08
CA ALA A 112 11.06 -9.36 28.68
C ALA A 112 10.23 -10.47 29.35
N TYR A 113 8.99 -10.16 29.73
CA TYR A 113 8.01 -11.16 30.17
C TYR A 113 7.03 -11.46 29.04
N ILE A 114 7.04 -12.69 28.56
CA ILE A 114 6.13 -13.19 27.54
C ILE A 114 4.94 -13.83 28.25
N ALA A 115 3.74 -13.31 28.01
CA ALA A 115 2.51 -13.96 28.44
C ALA A 115 2.21 -15.13 27.51
N VAL A 116 2.19 -16.35 28.07
CA VAL A 116 1.93 -17.59 27.33
C VAL A 116 0.66 -18.24 27.87
N PRO A 117 -0.31 -18.63 27.00
CA PRO A 117 -1.49 -19.36 27.43
C PRO A 117 -1.13 -20.66 28.20
N VAL A 118 -1.83 -20.93 29.31
CA VAL A 118 -1.58 -22.09 30.19
C VAL A 118 -2.39 -23.32 29.74
N ALA A 119 -3.58 -23.11 29.18
CA ALA A 119 -4.45 -24.18 28.71
C ALA A 119 -4.19 -24.50 27.23
N ALA A 120 -4.56 -25.72 26.82
CA ALA A 120 -4.59 -26.08 25.40
C ALA A 120 -5.49 -25.11 24.64
N THR A 121 -5.02 -24.71 23.45
CA THR A 121 -5.71 -23.72 22.62
C THR A 121 -7.14 -24.19 22.35
N ALA A 122 -8.13 -23.37 22.70
CA ALA A 122 -9.49 -23.59 22.23
C ALA A 122 -9.48 -23.65 20.69
N SER A 123 -10.42 -24.38 20.09
CA SER A 123 -10.49 -24.43 18.62
C SER A 123 -10.55 -23.03 18.03
N LEU A 124 -9.94 -22.84 16.85
CA LEU A 124 -9.94 -21.57 16.13
C LEU A 124 -11.37 -20.99 16.06
N ASP A 125 -12.35 -21.79 15.68
CA ASP A 125 -13.76 -21.37 15.63
C ASP A 125 -14.27 -20.83 16.97
N ALA A 126 -13.99 -21.51 18.09
CA ALA A 126 -14.43 -21.06 19.39
C ALA A 126 -13.76 -19.73 19.82
N THR A 127 -12.48 -19.53 19.47
CA THR A 127 -11.79 -18.26 19.73
C THR A 127 -12.35 -17.12 18.88
N LEU A 128 -12.63 -17.37 17.61
CA LEU A 128 -13.20 -16.40 16.69
C LEU A 128 -14.63 -15.98 17.06
N VAL A 129 -15.45 -16.91 17.55
CA VAL A 129 -16.79 -16.58 18.08
C VAL A 129 -16.67 -15.65 19.29
N ARG A 130 -15.75 -15.90 20.23
CA ARG A 130 -15.53 -15.02 21.39
C ARG A 130 -15.01 -13.64 20.97
N LEU A 131 -14.13 -13.59 19.97
CA LEU A 131 -13.64 -12.33 19.41
C LEU A 131 -14.80 -11.52 18.80
N GLY A 132 -15.65 -12.15 17.98
CA GLY A 132 -16.84 -11.51 17.41
C GLY A 132 -17.83 -11.02 18.47
N GLN A 133 -18.08 -11.80 19.52
CA GLN A 133 -18.93 -11.38 20.65
C GLN A 133 -18.35 -10.17 21.38
N SER A 134 -17.05 -10.17 21.65
CA SER A 134 -16.38 -9.06 22.32
C SER A 134 -16.36 -7.80 21.45
N ALA A 135 -16.18 -7.94 20.12
CA ALA A 135 -16.27 -6.84 19.18
C ALA A 135 -17.70 -6.25 19.15
N ALA A 136 -18.73 -7.10 19.13
CA ALA A 136 -20.12 -6.68 19.15
C ALA A 136 -20.47 -5.89 20.41
N ALA A 137 -19.92 -6.29 21.56
CA ALA A 137 -20.15 -5.62 22.84
C ALA A 137 -19.60 -4.18 22.88
N LEU A 138 -18.63 -3.84 22.03
CA LEU A 138 -18.10 -2.48 21.92
C LEU A 138 -19.04 -1.54 21.14
N LEU A 139 -20.01 -2.04 20.39
CA LEU A 139 -20.90 -1.21 19.56
C LEU A 139 -21.96 -0.47 20.40
N GLY A 140 -22.36 0.72 19.91
CA GLY A 140 -23.57 1.42 20.36
C GLY A 140 -23.39 2.41 21.53
N SER A 141 -22.25 2.41 22.21
CA SER A 141 -21.93 3.41 23.24
C SER A 141 -20.42 3.57 23.39
N THR A 142 -19.97 4.57 24.17
CA THR A 142 -18.55 4.72 24.53
C THR A 142 -18.10 3.47 25.32
N PRO A 143 -17.10 2.70 24.84
CA PRO A 143 -16.70 1.47 25.50
C PRO A 143 -16.14 1.70 26.90
N ALA A 144 -16.46 0.81 27.85
CA ALA A 144 -15.79 0.82 29.14
C ALA A 144 -14.43 0.13 29.04
N ARG A 145 -13.51 0.50 29.94
CA ARG A 145 -12.16 -0.12 30.01
C ARG A 145 -12.21 -1.65 30.14
N ALA A 146 -13.20 -2.17 30.89
CA ALA A 146 -13.40 -3.61 31.05
C ALA A 146 -13.73 -4.31 29.72
N ASP A 147 -14.52 -3.67 28.85
CA ASP A 147 -14.89 -4.23 27.54
C ASP A 147 -13.69 -4.27 26.60
N LEU A 148 -12.82 -3.25 26.65
CA LEU A 148 -11.56 -3.23 25.90
C LEU A 148 -10.60 -4.34 26.34
N ILE A 149 -10.49 -4.59 27.64
CA ILE A 149 -9.66 -5.67 28.19
C ILE A 149 -10.22 -7.03 27.75
N ALA A 150 -11.54 -7.21 27.80
CA ALA A 150 -12.20 -8.43 27.34
C ALA A 150 -11.96 -8.66 25.84
N PHE A 151 -12.07 -7.61 25.03
CA PHE A 151 -11.77 -7.65 23.61
C PHE A 151 -10.30 -8.00 23.33
N ALA A 152 -9.35 -7.30 23.97
CA ALA A 152 -7.92 -7.54 23.78
C ALA A 152 -7.51 -8.97 24.18
N ARG A 153 -8.16 -9.54 25.20
CA ARG A 153 -7.96 -10.95 25.58
C ARG A 153 -8.46 -11.91 24.51
N ALA A 154 -9.68 -11.69 24.00
CA ALA A 154 -10.22 -12.49 22.91
C ALA A 154 -9.36 -12.37 21.63
N TYR A 155 -8.79 -11.20 21.39
CA TYR A 155 -7.88 -10.92 20.29
C TYR A 155 -6.56 -11.72 20.42
N LEU A 156 -5.94 -11.72 21.60
CA LEU A 156 -4.72 -12.52 21.87
C LEU A 156 -4.99 -14.03 21.72
N ASP A 157 -6.12 -14.52 22.25
CA ASP A 157 -6.55 -15.92 22.08
C ASP A 157 -6.69 -16.28 20.60
N ALA A 158 -7.30 -15.40 19.80
CA ALA A 158 -7.53 -15.62 18.38
C ALA A 158 -6.24 -15.57 17.54
N ILE A 159 -5.31 -14.65 17.84
CA ILE A 159 -3.97 -14.63 17.22
C ILE A 159 -3.24 -15.94 17.49
N HIS A 160 -3.27 -16.41 18.74
CA HIS A 160 -2.60 -17.64 19.13
C HIS A 160 -3.21 -18.85 18.42
N ALA A 161 -4.55 -18.95 18.38
CA ALA A 161 -5.25 -20.03 17.68
C ALA A 161 -5.06 -20.00 16.15
N ALA A 162 -4.78 -18.83 15.57
CA ALA A 162 -4.45 -18.65 14.15
C ALA A 162 -2.96 -18.91 13.84
N GLU A 163 -2.14 -19.24 14.85
CA GLU A 163 -0.69 -19.46 14.71
C GLU A 163 0.06 -18.27 14.08
N LEU A 164 -0.40 -17.05 14.42
CA LEU A 164 0.21 -15.79 14.02
C LEU A 164 1.15 -15.28 15.12
N ALA A 165 2.26 -14.66 14.71
CA ALA A 165 3.11 -13.92 15.62
C ALA A 165 2.56 -12.50 15.76
N PHE A 166 2.23 -12.07 16.98
CA PHE A 166 1.65 -10.74 17.21
C PHE A 166 2.58 -9.60 16.76
N SER A 167 3.90 -9.79 16.88
CA SER A 167 4.89 -8.84 16.39
C SER A 167 4.80 -8.64 14.87
N GLU A 168 4.56 -9.70 14.10
CA GLU A 168 4.43 -9.61 12.63
C GLU A 168 3.12 -8.93 12.23
N VAL A 169 2.02 -9.23 12.93
CA VAL A 169 0.73 -8.53 12.77
C VAL A 169 0.90 -7.03 12.97
N ALA A 170 1.52 -6.62 14.08
CA ALA A 170 1.72 -5.21 14.41
C ALA A 170 2.65 -4.50 13.41
N ARG A 171 3.77 -5.12 13.02
CA ARG A 171 4.69 -4.57 12.00
C ARG A 171 4.06 -4.49 10.61
N GLY A 172 3.31 -5.53 10.23
CA GLY A 172 2.59 -5.59 8.97
C GLY A 172 1.60 -4.44 8.86
N ASN A 173 0.80 -4.22 9.91
CA ASN A 173 -0.11 -3.08 9.96
C ASN A 173 0.64 -1.74 9.96
N LEU A 174 1.72 -1.61 10.74
CA LEU A 174 2.51 -0.38 10.82
C LEU A 174 3.03 0.03 9.44
N ARG A 175 3.69 -0.89 8.72
CA ARG A 175 4.17 -0.64 7.35
C ARG A 175 3.03 -0.26 6.41
N LYS A 176 1.92 -1.00 6.47
CA LYS A 176 0.77 -0.80 5.59
C LYS A 176 0.11 0.56 5.81
N ALA A 177 -0.27 0.86 7.05
CA ALA A 177 -1.00 2.08 7.38
C ALA A 177 -0.12 3.32 7.15
N ARG A 178 1.14 3.30 7.60
CA ARG A 178 2.06 4.41 7.33
C ARG A 178 2.26 4.61 5.83
N GLY A 179 2.53 3.54 5.11
CA GLY A 179 2.73 3.58 3.66
C GLY A 179 1.50 3.99 2.86
N ALA A 180 0.30 3.92 3.42
CA ALA A 180 -0.95 4.34 2.78
C ALA A 180 -1.38 5.77 3.14
N PHE A 181 -1.13 6.21 4.38
CA PHE A 181 -1.72 7.43 4.91
C PHE A 181 -0.71 8.57 5.14
N LEU A 182 0.58 8.27 5.28
CA LEU A 182 1.62 9.27 5.54
C LEU A 182 2.46 9.53 4.30
N GLU A 183 2.94 10.77 4.17
CA GLU A 183 3.96 11.09 3.17
C GLU A 183 5.25 10.30 3.44
N PRO A 184 5.81 9.61 2.43
CA PRO A 184 7.06 8.86 2.59
C PRO A 184 8.18 9.74 3.12
N GLN A 185 8.86 9.31 4.18
CA GLN A 185 10.05 9.96 4.70
C GLN A 185 11.29 9.53 3.91
N ALA A 186 12.44 10.18 4.16
CA ALA A 186 13.68 9.84 3.48
C ALA A 186 14.08 8.37 3.66
N GLU A 187 13.81 7.79 4.83
CA GLU A 187 14.09 6.39 5.14
C GLU A 187 13.18 5.44 4.35
N ASP A 188 11.91 5.82 4.13
CA ASP A 188 10.94 5.04 3.34
C ASP A 188 11.29 5.02 1.85
N LEU A 189 12.06 6.01 1.39
CA LEU A 189 12.51 6.14 0.00
C LEU A 189 13.91 5.56 -0.24
N ALA A 190 14.61 5.17 0.82
CA ALA A 190 15.95 4.62 0.74
C ALA A 190 15.97 3.31 -0.06
N GLY A 191 16.85 3.23 -1.06
CA GLY A 191 16.98 2.03 -1.91
C GLY A 191 15.86 1.87 -2.95
N LEU A 192 15.01 2.88 -3.17
CA LEU A 192 14.02 2.91 -4.25
C LEU A 192 14.58 3.45 -5.59
N ASP A 193 15.88 3.75 -5.67
CA ASP A 193 16.57 4.03 -6.93
C ASP A 193 17.08 2.72 -7.54
N PHE A 194 16.17 1.98 -8.18
CA PHE A 194 16.37 0.58 -8.57
C PHE A 194 17.44 0.32 -9.63
N ASP A 195 17.90 1.37 -10.31
CA ASP A 195 18.90 1.27 -11.38
C ASP A 195 20.17 2.07 -11.14
N SER A 196 20.34 2.66 -9.95
CA SER A 196 21.51 3.45 -9.56
C SER A 196 22.86 2.78 -9.83
N GLU A 197 22.94 1.45 -9.70
CA GLU A 197 24.16 0.65 -9.88
C GLU A 197 24.43 0.21 -11.34
N PHE A 198 23.52 0.50 -12.27
CA PHE A 198 23.67 0.12 -13.69
C PHE A 198 24.38 1.21 -14.50
N GLY A 199 24.84 0.88 -15.71
CA GLY A 199 25.40 1.85 -16.65
C GLY A 199 24.37 2.94 -17.02
N ILE A 200 24.85 4.15 -17.36
CA ILE A 200 23.98 5.31 -17.63
C ILE A 200 23.00 5.06 -18.79
N GLU A 201 23.39 4.21 -19.75
CA GLU A 201 22.61 3.74 -20.89
C GLU A 201 21.50 2.74 -20.53
N GLU A 202 21.55 2.18 -19.32
CA GLU A 202 20.55 1.25 -18.76
C GLU A 202 19.75 1.87 -17.60
N GLN A 203 20.08 3.10 -17.21
CA GLN A 203 19.29 3.86 -16.25
C GLN A 203 18.13 4.57 -16.94
N LEU A 204 16.99 4.64 -16.25
CA LEU A 204 15.94 5.59 -16.56
C LEU A 204 16.51 7.01 -16.40
N PRO A 205 16.21 7.95 -17.33
CA PRO A 205 16.77 9.30 -17.27
C PRO A 205 16.44 10.01 -15.95
N ARG A 206 17.43 10.68 -15.35
CA ARG A 206 17.24 11.46 -14.12
C ARG A 206 16.26 12.62 -14.34
N ASP A 207 16.36 13.25 -15.50
CA ASP A 207 15.40 14.19 -16.05
C ASP A 207 15.05 13.81 -17.49
N PHE A 208 13.82 14.12 -17.90
CA PHE A 208 13.41 13.95 -19.29
C PHE A 208 12.34 14.97 -19.69
N LYS A 209 12.34 15.31 -20.98
CA LYS A 209 11.36 16.19 -21.61
C LYS A 209 10.86 15.52 -22.90
N ILE A 210 9.62 15.05 -22.88
CA ILE A 210 8.99 14.30 -23.98
C ILE A 210 7.95 15.19 -24.64
N ARG A 211 8.08 15.37 -25.95
CA ARG A 211 7.11 16.10 -26.75
C ARG A 211 5.98 15.15 -27.12
N VAL A 212 4.75 15.61 -26.96
CA VAL A 212 3.54 14.98 -27.45
C VAL A 212 2.95 15.91 -28.51
N ASN A 213 2.87 15.44 -29.74
CA ASN A 213 2.25 16.20 -30.83
C ASN A 213 1.16 15.38 -31.52
N GLN A 214 0.02 16.02 -31.78
CA GLN A 214 -1.03 15.47 -32.62
C GLN A 214 -0.83 15.96 -34.06
N ARG A 215 -0.82 15.04 -35.03
CA ARG A 215 -0.85 15.41 -36.46
C ARG A 215 -2.28 15.46 -36.97
N GLY A 216 -2.51 16.02 -38.16
CA GLY A 216 -3.83 16.12 -38.79
C GLY A 216 -4.58 14.78 -38.97
N SER A 217 -3.89 13.64 -38.84
CA SER A 217 -4.49 12.30 -38.78
C SER A 217 -5.22 11.97 -37.47
N GLY A 218 -5.13 12.83 -36.46
CA GLY A 218 -5.67 12.60 -35.11
C GLY A 218 -4.81 11.70 -34.23
N LYS A 219 -3.70 11.14 -34.76
CA LYS A 219 -2.76 10.31 -34.02
C LYS A 219 -1.82 11.16 -33.15
N SER A 220 -1.53 10.67 -31.95
CA SER A 220 -0.52 11.23 -31.05
C SER A 220 0.83 10.59 -31.32
N TYR A 221 1.89 11.41 -31.34
CA TYR A 221 3.27 10.98 -31.52
C TYR A 221 4.11 11.47 -30.36
N LEU A 222 5.06 10.65 -29.93
CA LEU A 222 6.01 10.98 -28.88
C LEU A 222 7.38 11.27 -29.48
N GLN A 223 8.04 12.32 -29.00
CA GLN A 223 9.43 12.61 -29.34
C GLN A 223 10.27 12.85 -28.09
N TRP A 224 11.44 12.23 -28.04
CA TRP A 224 12.43 12.50 -27.01
C TRP A 224 13.74 12.91 -27.67
N LYS A 225 14.29 14.06 -27.26
CA LYS A 225 15.49 14.68 -27.87
C LYS A 225 15.40 14.79 -29.42
N GLY A 226 14.19 15.07 -29.93
CA GLY A 226 13.91 15.22 -31.36
C GLY A 226 13.71 13.91 -32.13
N VAL A 227 13.85 12.75 -31.49
CA VAL A 227 13.66 11.42 -32.10
C VAL A 227 12.29 10.86 -31.73
N PHE A 228 11.59 10.26 -32.68
CA PHE A 228 10.32 9.58 -32.40
C PHE A 228 10.56 8.32 -31.55
N ILE A 229 9.74 8.16 -30.52
CA ILE A 229 9.75 6.97 -29.66
C ILE A 229 8.36 6.33 -29.66
N GLY A 230 8.33 5.00 -29.62
CA GLY A 230 7.08 4.23 -29.67
C GLY A 230 6.34 4.30 -31.01
N ASP A 231 5.16 3.70 -31.04
CA ASP A 231 4.25 3.73 -32.19
C ASP A 231 3.24 4.88 -32.07
N PRO A 232 2.69 5.40 -33.18
CA PRO A 232 1.66 6.43 -33.14
C PRO A 232 0.37 5.94 -32.46
N LEU A 233 -0.14 6.71 -31.51
CA LEU A 233 -1.25 6.31 -30.65
C LEU A 233 -2.60 6.92 -31.08
N THR A 234 -3.66 6.15 -30.86
CA THR A 234 -5.07 6.51 -31.11
C THR A 234 -5.94 6.11 -29.93
N ASP A 235 -7.14 6.69 -29.81
CA ASP A 235 -8.06 6.36 -28.71
C ASP A 235 -8.63 4.93 -28.83
N ASN A 236 -8.63 4.35 -30.04
CA ASN A 236 -9.07 2.98 -30.33
C ASN A 236 -10.51 2.63 -29.90
N ILE A 237 -11.35 3.64 -29.67
CA ILE A 237 -12.78 3.51 -29.36
C ILE A 237 -13.61 4.60 -30.08
N ALA A 238 -14.93 4.40 -30.15
CA ALA A 238 -15.85 5.32 -30.82
C ALA A 238 -15.95 6.67 -30.10
N ASP A 239 -16.14 6.66 -28.79
CA ASP A 239 -16.19 7.85 -27.96
C ASP A 239 -14.78 8.23 -27.52
N ARG A 240 -14.21 9.26 -28.16
CA ARG A 240 -12.83 9.71 -27.90
C ARG A 240 -12.64 10.18 -26.46
N ASP A 241 -12.10 9.30 -25.61
CA ASP A 241 -11.83 9.58 -24.20
C ASP A 241 -10.44 10.17 -23.94
N GLY A 242 -9.58 10.23 -24.97
CA GLY A 242 -8.22 10.75 -24.91
C GLY A 242 -7.15 9.71 -24.58
N TYR A 243 -7.47 8.41 -24.62
CA TYR A 243 -6.51 7.34 -24.33
C TYR A 243 -5.22 7.41 -25.19
N ARG A 244 -5.21 8.10 -26.34
CA ARG A 244 -3.98 8.37 -27.11
C ARG A 244 -2.87 9.12 -26.35
N PHE A 245 -3.16 9.68 -25.18
CA PHE A 245 -2.20 10.36 -24.31
C PHE A 245 -1.79 9.54 -23.08
N HIS A 246 -2.16 8.26 -22.99
CA HIS A 246 -1.94 7.43 -21.80
C HIS A 246 -0.46 7.19 -21.44
N ASP A 247 0.47 7.30 -22.39
CA ASP A 247 1.91 7.12 -22.10
C ASP A 247 2.46 8.08 -21.03
N VAL A 248 1.75 9.19 -20.75
CA VAL A 248 2.03 10.06 -19.60
C VAL A 248 2.05 9.29 -18.27
N PHE A 249 1.28 8.22 -18.12
CA PHE A 249 1.25 7.39 -16.91
C PHE A 249 2.56 6.62 -16.74
N HIS A 250 3.10 6.04 -17.81
CA HIS A 250 4.41 5.36 -17.80
C HIS A 250 5.54 6.33 -17.44
N PHE A 251 5.46 7.56 -17.96
CA PHE A 251 6.40 8.62 -17.59
C PHE A 251 6.23 9.07 -16.14
N ALA A 252 5.00 9.10 -15.62
CA ALA A 252 4.75 9.41 -14.21
C ALA A 252 5.36 8.32 -13.31
N TYR A 253 5.20 7.04 -13.65
CA TYR A 253 5.80 5.93 -12.92
C TYR A 253 7.33 5.99 -12.97
N ALA A 254 7.92 6.26 -14.14
CA ALA A 254 9.37 6.42 -14.25
C ALA A 254 9.91 7.58 -13.40
N ALA A 255 9.24 8.74 -13.40
CA ALA A 255 9.67 9.92 -12.64
C ALA A 255 9.43 9.75 -11.14
N ILE A 256 8.30 9.18 -10.73
CA ILE A 256 7.85 9.21 -9.32
C ILE A 256 8.18 7.91 -8.60
N LEU A 257 7.99 6.76 -9.25
CA LEU A 257 8.24 5.43 -8.68
C LEU A 257 9.62 4.89 -9.03
N HIS A 258 10.34 5.55 -9.96
CA HIS A 258 11.63 5.09 -10.49
C HIS A 258 11.53 3.74 -11.21
N TRP A 259 10.33 3.41 -11.67
CA TRP A 259 10.03 2.14 -12.31
C TRP A 259 9.07 2.37 -13.48
N SER A 260 9.42 1.86 -14.65
CA SER A 260 8.53 1.76 -15.82
C SER A 260 9.21 0.87 -16.88
N PRO A 261 8.95 -0.45 -16.89
CA PRO A 261 9.38 -1.32 -17.99
C PRO A 261 8.89 -0.85 -19.37
N VAL A 262 7.72 -0.19 -19.45
CA VAL A 262 7.20 0.41 -20.68
C VAL A 262 8.10 1.56 -21.14
N MET A 263 8.42 2.52 -20.26
CA MET A 263 9.34 3.61 -20.63
C MET A 263 10.70 3.07 -21.05
N ARG A 264 11.26 2.09 -20.32
CA ARG A 264 12.52 1.43 -20.70
C ARG A 264 12.44 0.84 -22.11
N ALA A 265 11.33 0.20 -22.46
CA ALA A 265 11.11 -0.37 -23.78
C ALA A 265 10.94 0.69 -24.88
N LEU A 266 10.29 1.82 -24.58
CA LEU A 266 10.11 2.95 -25.48
C LEU A 266 11.46 3.61 -25.83
N ILE A 267 12.29 3.87 -24.83
CA ILE A 267 13.58 4.56 -25.01
C ILE A 267 14.76 3.62 -25.27
N LYS A 268 14.54 2.31 -25.22
CA LYS A 268 15.57 1.25 -25.40
C LYS A 268 16.64 1.18 -24.30
N HIS A 269 16.29 1.54 -23.06
CA HIS A 269 17.18 1.51 -21.88
C HIS A 269 16.79 0.37 -20.91
N LYS A 270 16.70 -0.86 -21.42
CA LYS A 270 16.52 -2.04 -20.56
C LYS A 270 17.87 -2.45 -19.95
N ARG A 271 17.87 -3.00 -18.75
CA ARG A 271 19.05 -3.48 -18.01
C ARG A 271 19.54 -4.83 -18.53
N LYS A 272 19.98 -4.87 -19.79
CA LYS A 272 20.46 -6.06 -20.51
C LYS A 272 21.81 -6.58 -20.05
N SER A 273 22.62 -5.77 -19.39
CA SER A 273 23.89 -6.20 -18.78
C SER A 273 23.67 -7.28 -17.72
N ASN A 274 22.49 -7.32 -17.10
CA ASN A 274 22.06 -8.38 -16.20
C ASN A 274 20.81 -9.09 -16.76
N PRO A 275 20.97 -10.31 -17.34
CA PRO A 275 19.87 -11.03 -17.96
C PRO A 275 18.66 -11.25 -17.06
N LYS A 276 18.89 -11.40 -15.75
CA LYS A 276 17.82 -11.58 -14.76
C LYS A 276 16.93 -10.34 -14.65
N TYR A 277 17.54 -9.15 -14.62
CA TYR A 277 16.76 -7.90 -14.57
C TYR A 277 16.04 -7.63 -15.89
N ASP A 278 16.68 -7.88 -17.04
CA ASP A 278 16.01 -7.75 -18.34
C ASP A 278 14.77 -8.65 -18.40
N GLU A 279 14.89 -9.93 -18.04
CA GLU A 279 13.80 -10.90 -18.12
C GLU A 279 12.70 -10.64 -17.07
N GLU A 280 13.07 -10.46 -15.80
CA GLU A 280 12.10 -10.43 -14.70
C GLU A 280 11.48 -9.05 -14.45
N GLN A 281 12.21 -7.96 -14.76
CA GLN A 281 11.81 -6.60 -14.38
C GLN A 281 11.54 -5.66 -15.57
N ASP A 282 12.23 -5.83 -16.71
CA ASP A 282 12.19 -4.85 -17.81
C ASP A 282 11.47 -5.35 -19.08
N SER A 283 11.19 -6.65 -19.18
CA SER A 283 10.66 -7.29 -20.39
C SER A 283 9.39 -8.10 -20.14
N GLY A 284 8.78 -8.55 -21.24
CA GLY A 284 7.67 -9.51 -21.25
C GLY A 284 6.56 -9.15 -20.27
N ARG A 285 6.44 -9.94 -19.20
CA ARG A 285 5.36 -9.81 -18.21
C ARG A 285 5.36 -8.47 -17.49
N ALA A 286 6.53 -7.88 -17.21
CA ALA A 286 6.60 -6.59 -16.51
C ALA A 286 5.95 -5.46 -17.32
N ILE A 287 6.21 -5.42 -18.63
CA ILE A 287 5.58 -4.48 -19.57
C ILE A 287 4.06 -4.71 -19.60
N VAL A 288 3.62 -5.96 -19.76
CA VAL A 288 2.19 -6.30 -19.81
C VAL A 288 1.46 -5.92 -18.51
N VAL A 289 2.10 -6.10 -17.37
CA VAL A 289 1.55 -5.71 -16.06
C VAL A 289 1.41 -4.20 -15.96
N GLU A 290 2.43 -3.42 -16.33
CA GLU A 290 2.36 -1.95 -16.29
C GLU A 290 1.28 -1.40 -17.25
N GLU A 291 1.21 -1.92 -18.47
CA GLU A 291 0.19 -1.57 -19.47
C GLU A 291 -1.21 -1.91 -18.97
N GLY A 292 -1.40 -3.16 -18.48
CA GLY A 292 -2.68 -3.63 -17.95
C GLY A 292 -3.13 -2.83 -16.72
N LEU A 293 -2.20 -2.48 -15.83
CA LEU A 293 -2.44 -1.62 -14.68
C LEU A 293 -2.89 -0.22 -15.13
N SER A 294 -2.18 0.38 -16.08
CA SER A 294 -2.51 1.72 -16.61
C SER A 294 -3.88 1.74 -17.27
N ALA A 295 -4.21 0.72 -18.07
CA ALA A 295 -5.53 0.56 -18.69
C ALA A 295 -6.65 0.36 -17.65
N TRP A 296 -6.39 -0.44 -16.60
CA TRP A 296 -7.34 -0.67 -15.52
C TRP A 296 -7.59 0.60 -14.69
N ILE A 297 -6.54 1.34 -14.32
CA ILE A 297 -6.66 2.63 -13.62
C ILE A 297 -7.42 3.62 -14.51
N PHE A 298 -7.14 3.67 -15.82
CA PHE A 298 -7.84 4.54 -16.76
C PHE A 298 -9.34 4.27 -16.82
N SER A 299 -9.74 3.00 -16.79
CA SER A 299 -11.15 2.61 -16.71
C SER A 299 -11.82 3.20 -15.46
N ARG A 300 -11.16 3.13 -14.29
CA ARG A 300 -11.68 3.75 -13.05
C ARG A 300 -11.64 5.27 -13.08
N ALA A 301 -10.58 5.84 -13.66
CA ALA A 301 -10.41 7.27 -13.77
C ALA A 301 -11.58 7.92 -14.52
N LYS A 302 -12.12 7.26 -15.55
CA LYS A 302 -13.31 7.75 -16.26
C LYS A 302 -14.53 7.93 -15.35
N GLU A 303 -14.75 7.01 -14.42
CA GLU A 303 -15.84 7.09 -13.44
C GLU A 303 -15.62 8.23 -12.41
N LEU A 304 -14.37 8.66 -12.24
CA LEU A 304 -13.93 9.69 -11.30
C LEU A 304 -13.54 11.00 -11.98
N ASN A 305 -14.04 11.25 -13.21
CA ASN A 305 -13.71 12.43 -14.01
C ASN A 305 -12.19 12.68 -14.13
N PHE A 306 -11.45 11.63 -14.44
CA PHE A 306 -9.99 11.59 -14.53
C PHE A 306 -9.28 12.14 -13.28
N PHE A 307 -9.82 11.87 -12.09
CA PHE A 307 -9.33 12.37 -10.80
C PHE A 307 -9.27 13.90 -10.70
N GLU A 308 -10.12 14.61 -11.44
CA GLU A 308 -10.26 16.06 -11.29
C GLU A 308 -10.75 16.41 -9.88
N ASN A 309 -10.06 17.36 -9.23
CA ASN A 309 -10.30 17.82 -7.86
C ASN A 309 -10.21 16.71 -6.78
N GLN A 310 -9.59 15.57 -7.09
CA GLN A 310 -9.33 14.51 -6.11
C GLN A 310 -7.96 14.72 -5.47
N GLU A 311 -7.92 14.70 -4.14
CA GLU A 311 -6.67 14.76 -3.36
C GLU A 311 -6.15 13.38 -2.97
N LYS A 312 -6.97 12.34 -3.14
CA LYS A 312 -6.67 10.97 -2.70
C LYS A 312 -7.16 9.93 -3.70
N VAL A 313 -6.49 8.80 -3.73
CA VAL A 313 -6.91 7.58 -4.40
C VAL A 313 -7.44 6.61 -3.34
N SER A 314 -8.57 5.96 -3.62
CA SER A 314 -9.16 5.03 -2.64
C SER A 314 -8.18 3.93 -2.24
N LEU A 315 -8.14 3.57 -0.95
CA LEU A 315 -7.26 2.51 -0.45
C LEU A 315 -7.48 1.18 -1.17
N GLY A 316 -8.72 0.86 -1.56
CA GLY A 316 -9.03 -0.34 -2.34
C GLY A 316 -8.29 -0.37 -3.67
N VAL A 317 -8.26 0.76 -4.40
CA VAL A 317 -7.51 0.87 -5.66
C VAL A 317 -6.00 0.71 -5.42
N LEU A 318 -5.46 1.34 -4.37
CA LEU A 318 -4.04 1.22 -4.02
C LEU A 318 -3.65 -0.21 -3.62
N LYS A 319 -4.50 -0.93 -2.88
CA LYS A 319 -4.29 -2.35 -2.54
C LYS A 319 -4.25 -3.22 -3.81
N THR A 320 -5.21 -3.04 -4.72
CA THR A 320 -5.21 -3.77 -6.00
C THR A 320 -3.95 -3.47 -6.82
N ILE A 321 -3.46 -2.23 -6.83
CA ILE A 321 -2.18 -1.90 -7.48
C ILE A 321 -1.04 -2.71 -6.87
N GLY A 322 -0.96 -2.76 -5.53
CA GLY A 322 0.02 -3.59 -4.82
C GLY A 322 -0.02 -5.06 -5.20
N GLU A 323 -1.20 -5.62 -5.47
CA GLU A 323 -1.36 -6.99 -5.96
C GLU A 323 -0.84 -7.15 -7.40
N PHE A 324 -1.14 -6.21 -8.30
CA PHE A 324 -0.67 -6.23 -9.68
C PHE A 324 0.86 -6.23 -9.77
N VAL A 325 1.52 -5.45 -8.92
CA VAL A 325 2.98 -5.27 -8.96
C VAL A 325 3.75 -6.20 -8.03
N SER A 326 3.08 -7.14 -7.37
CA SER A 326 3.75 -8.09 -6.49
C SER A 326 4.74 -8.97 -7.27
N GLY A 327 5.95 -9.12 -6.74
CA GLY A 327 7.08 -9.80 -7.39
C GLY A 327 7.94 -8.90 -8.29
N TYR A 328 7.60 -7.62 -8.42
CA TYR A 328 8.42 -6.63 -9.12
C TYR A 328 9.11 -5.69 -8.13
N GLU A 329 10.24 -5.09 -8.52
CA GLU A 329 11.01 -4.20 -7.64
C GLU A 329 10.19 -3.01 -7.11
N VAL A 330 9.22 -2.53 -7.89
CA VAL A 330 8.30 -1.44 -7.53
C VAL A 330 7.33 -1.81 -6.39
N GLU A 331 7.20 -3.10 -6.04
CA GLU A 331 6.41 -3.53 -4.87
C GLU A 331 6.93 -2.94 -3.55
N LYS A 332 8.20 -2.51 -3.54
CA LYS A 332 8.84 -1.84 -2.39
C LYS A 332 8.35 -0.39 -2.21
N CYS A 333 7.74 0.21 -3.23
CA CYS A 333 7.25 1.58 -3.16
C CYS A 333 6.04 1.67 -2.20
N PRO A 334 6.03 2.64 -1.26
CA PRO A 334 4.85 2.92 -0.45
C PRO A 334 3.61 3.22 -1.31
N LEU A 335 2.43 2.82 -0.85
CA LEU A 335 1.16 3.07 -1.56
C LEU A 335 0.89 4.57 -1.77
N LYS A 336 1.34 5.42 -0.85
CA LYS A 336 1.26 6.88 -0.96
C LYS A 336 2.04 7.41 -2.17
N LEU A 337 3.17 6.77 -2.49
CA LEU A 337 3.96 7.14 -3.66
C LEU A 337 3.24 6.77 -4.97
N TRP A 338 2.50 5.65 -4.97
CA TRP A 338 1.59 5.31 -6.07
C TRP A 338 0.43 6.29 -6.21
N GLU A 339 -0.19 6.71 -5.10
CA GLU A 339 -1.22 7.76 -5.11
C GLU A 339 -0.68 9.04 -5.78
N LYS A 340 0.51 9.49 -5.38
CA LYS A 340 1.18 10.64 -5.99
C LYS A 340 1.39 10.45 -7.49
N ALA A 341 1.92 9.29 -7.91
CA ALA A 341 2.19 8.99 -9.31
C ALA A 341 0.92 9.03 -10.18
N ILE A 342 -0.18 8.51 -9.64
CA ILE A 342 -1.49 8.54 -10.29
C ILE A 342 -2.01 9.97 -10.39
N LEU A 343 -2.13 10.68 -9.27
CA LEU A 343 -2.73 12.02 -9.25
C LEU A 343 -1.94 13.01 -10.11
N ASP A 344 -0.60 13.02 -10.02
CA ASP A 344 0.24 13.88 -10.84
C ASP A 344 0.19 13.48 -12.32
N GLY A 345 0.22 12.18 -12.62
CA GLY A 345 0.10 11.66 -13.98
C GLY A 345 -1.23 12.07 -14.63
N TYR A 346 -2.34 11.96 -13.89
CA TYR A 346 -3.65 12.39 -14.37
C TYR A 346 -3.78 13.91 -14.47
N ALA A 347 -3.11 14.69 -13.63
CA ALA A 347 -3.05 16.14 -13.79
C ALA A 347 -2.40 16.54 -15.12
N VAL A 348 -1.28 15.91 -15.48
CA VAL A 348 -0.61 16.14 -16.77
C VAL A 348 -1.44 15.58 -17.93
N PHE A 349 -2.06 14.41 -17.77
CA PHE A 349 -2.98 13.84 -18.77
C PHE A 349 -4.12 14.79 -19.13
N ARG A 350 -4.79 15.40 -18.13
CA ARG A 350 -5.88 16.35 -18.37
C ARG A 350 -5.40 17.55 -19.18
N GLN A 351 -4.22 18.08 -18.87
CA GLN A 351 -3.62 19.22 -19.59
C GLN A 351 -3.20 18.83 -21.03
N LEU A 352 -2.65 17.64 -21.25
CA LEU A 352 -2.39 17.10 -22.60
C LEU A 352 -3.67 16.94 -23.41
N LYS A 353 -4.72 16.41 -22.78
CA LYS A 353 -6.02 16.20 -23.40
C LYS A 353 -6.69 17.52 -23.78
N GLU A 354 -6.64 18.52 -22.92
CA GLU A 354 -7.19 19.87 -23.17
C GLU A 354 -6.47 20.55 -24.35
N ASN A 355 -5.13 20.50 -24.35
CA ASN A 355 -4.30 21.21 -25.32
C ASN A 355 -3.93 20.38 -26.57
N GLN A 356 -4.45 19.16 -26.69
CA GLN A 356 -4.17 18.23 -27.80
C GLN A 356 -2.67 17.97 -28.03
N GLY A 357 -1.88 18.00 -26.95
CA GLY A 357 -0.43 17.89 -26.99
C GLY A 357 0.27 18.81 -26.00
N GLY A 358 1.60 18.77 -25.99
CA GLY A 358 2.42 19.49 -25.02
C GLY A 358 3.76 18.82 -24.78
N TRP A 359 4.45 19.30 -23.76
CA TRP A 359 5.66 18.72 -23.22
C TRP A 359 5.35 18.06 -21.87
N ILE A 360 5.84 16.84 -21.70
CA ILE A 360 5.86 16.11 -20.44
C ILE A 360 7.27 16.24 -19.87
N ILE A 361 7.40 16.78 -18.66
CA ILE A 361 8.67 17.02 -18.00
C ILE A 361 8.71 16.16 -16.73
N GLY A 362 9.59 15.15 -16.71
CA GLY A 362 9.81 14.30 -15.55
C GLY A 362 11.13 14.60 -14.87
N ASN A 363 11.15 14.52 -13.54
CA ASN A 363 12.34 14.63 -12.71
C ASN A 363 12.29 13.55 -11.61
N ARG A 364 13.27 12.63 -11.65
CA ARG A 364 13.37 11.49 -10.72
C ARG A 364 13.80 11.91 -9.32
N GLU A 365 14.74 12.84 -9.22
CA GLU A 365 15.27 13.30 -7.93
C GLU A 365 14.19 13.97 -7.09
N GLN A 366 13.38 14.82 -7.72
CA GLN A 366 12.25 15.51 -7.09
C GLN A 366 10.97 14.66 -7.07
N ARG A 367 10.96 13.49 -7.73
CA ARG A 367 9.78 12.65 -7.95
C ARG A 367 8.59 13.46 -8.45
N THR A 368 8.77 14.19 -9.55
CA THR A 368 7.73 15.04 -10.15
C THR A 368 7.53 14.79 -11.63
N ILE A 369 6.30 14.97 -12.10
CA ILE A 369 5.94 15.09 -13.52
C ILE A 369 5.14 16.38 -13.72
N LYS A 370 5.43 17.12 -14.79
CA LYS A 370 4.80 18.41 -15.11
C LYS A 370 4.47 18.52 -16.58
N TYR A 371 3.44 19.29 -16.90
CA TYR A 371 3.08 19.68 -18.24
C TYR A 371 3.71 21.04 -18.59
N MET A 372 3.99 21.26 -19.86
CA MET A 372 4.26 22.57 -20.42
C MET A 372 3.66 22.67 -21.83
N PRO A 373 3.02 23.78 -22.23
CA PRO A 373 2.45 23.92 -23.57
C PRO A 373 3.54 23.89 -24.65
N LEU A 374 3.14 23.48 -25.87
CA LEU A 374 4.00 23.65 -27.04
C LEU A 374 4.17 25.14 -27.32
N GLU A 375 5.35 25.53 -27.78
CA GLU A 375 5.61 26.88 -28.25
C GLU A 375 4.61 27.23 -29.36
N SER A 376 3.97 28.41 -29.29
CA SER A 376 3.07 28.86 -30.36
C SER A 376 3.86 28.92 -31.66
N GLU A 377 3.39 28.22 -32.69
CA GLU A 377 3.92 28.38 -34.05
C GLU A 377 3.77 29.85 -34.44
N LYS A 378 4.90 30.53 -34.63
CA LYS A 378 4.94 31.92 -35.11
C LYS A 378 4.66 32.01 -36.60
#